data_AF-E6TRZ3-F1
#
_entry.id   AF-E6TRZ3-F1
#
_cell.length_a   1.000
_cell.length_b   1.000
_cell.length_c   1.000
_cell.angle_alpha   90.00
_cell.angle_beta   90.00
_cell.angle_gamma   90.00
#
_symmetry.space_group_name_H-M   'P 1'
#
loop_
_entity.id
_entity.type
_entity.pdbx_description
1 polymer ?
#
loop_
_entity_poly.entity_id
_entity_poly.type
_entity_poly.pdbx_seq_one_letter_code
_entity_poly.pdbx_strand_id
1 'polypeptide(L)'
;MQYIREKNIIGVTLFYIGIFIIGFFFIAGLILANHASFFDNSSSLYVLIETWVIGFIIGMLFIGFSEVIKLLQNIYHVQPSVEEKQTSADGVWIVEEHKVDDQQLVKELGKAKTDSIYHLYDIQNKTIEEIIITPFNKQLVAKVRGLEDVESYYEVITTSGNDAINSSIEKHPHIKEWLSKK
;
A
#
# COMPACT_ATOMS: atom_id res chain seq x y z
N MET A 1 -5.75 -2.15 24.04
CA MET A 1 -5.65 -0.99 23.12
C MET A 1 -6.39 -1.34 21.85
N GLN A 2 -7.43 -0.59 21.48
CA GLN A 2 -8.17 -0.80 20.23
C GLN A 2 -7.29 -0.37 19.06
N TYR A 3 -6.94 -1.31 18.17
CA TYR A 3 -6.35 -1.00 16.87
C TYR A 3 -7.36 -0.16 16.09
N ILE A 4 -7.05 1.12 15.87
CA ILE A 4 -7.77 1.96 14.92
C ILE A 4 -7.38 1.41 13.55
N ARG A 5 -8.21 0.50 13.03
CA ARG A 5 -8.15 0.05 11.63
C ARG A 5 -8.19 1.34 10.80
N GLU A 6 -7.07 1.70 10.16
CA GLU A 6 -7.06 2.83 9.24
C GLU A 6 -8.11 2.54 8.17
N LYS A 7 -9.28 3.14 8.36
CA LYS A 7 -10.43 2.91 7.50
C LYS A 7 -10.00 3.42 6.13
N ASN A 8 -10.24 2.65 5.07
CA ASN A 8 -10.00 3.12 3.71
C ASN A 8 -10.88 4.34 3.42
N ILE A 9 -10.40 5.53 3.77
CA ILE A 9 -11.15 6.79 3.67
C ILE A 9 -11.52 7.03 2.21
N ILE A 10 -10.62 6.71 1.28
CA ILE A 10 -10.79 6.94 -0.15
C ILE A 10 -11.93 6.06 -0.72
N GLY A 11 -11.86 4.75 -0.52
CA GLY A 11 -12.89 3.80 -0.98
C GLY A 11 -14.24 4.00 -0.29
N VAL A 12 -14.25 4.41 0.98
CA VAL A 12 -15.49 4.77 1.67
C VAL A 12 -16.09 6.06 1.11
N THR A 13 -15.26 7.06 0.80
CA THR A 13 -15.71 8.34 0.21
C THR A 13 -16.30 8.13 -1.18
N LEU A 14 -15.63 7.36 -2.06
CA LEU A 14 -16.16 7.06 -3.40
C LEU A 14 -17.50 6.33 -3.35
N PHE A 15 -17.67 5.41 -2.38
CA PHE A 15 -18.95 4.72 -2.19
C PHE A 15 -20.09 5.70 -1.87
N TYR A 16 -19.86 6.62 -0.93
CA TYR A 16 -20.87 7.63 -0.58
C TYR A 16 -21.14 8.61 -1.73
N ILE A 17 -20.11 8.97 -2.52
CA ILE A 17 -20.29 9.78 -3.73
C ILE A 17 -21.22 9.05 -4.71
N GLY A 18 -21.00 7.75 -4.95
CA GLY A 18 -21.87 6.95 -5.83
C GLY A 18 -23.33 6.93 -5.36
N ILE A 19 -23.57 6.71 -4.07
CA ILE A 19 -24.93 6.78 -3.48
C ILE A 19 -25.54 8.17 -3.66
N PHE A 20 -24.76 9.22 -3.41
CA PHE A 20 -25.24 10.59 -3.55
C PHE A 20 -25.62 10.92 -5.00
N ILE A 21 -24.85 10.45 -5.98
CA ILE A 21 -25.17 10.61 -7.41
C ILE A 21 -26.49 9.93 -7.74
N ILE A 22 -26.71 8.68 -7.30
CA ILE A 22 -27.97 7.98 -7.55
C ILE A 22 -29.15 8.75 -6.95
N GLY A 23 -29.03 9.18 -5.69
CA GLY A 23 -30.08 9.97 -5.03
C GLY A 23 -30.33 11.33 -5.71
N PHE A 24 -29.27 12.01 -6.14
CA PHE A 24 -29.36 13.28 -6.85
C PHE A 24 -30.10 13.13 -8.18
N PHE A 25 -29.72 12.15 -9.01
CA PHE A 25 -30.39 11.90 -10.29
C PHE A 25 -31.82 11.40 -10.13
N PHE A 26 -32.12 10.68 -9.05
CA PHE A 26 -33.48 10.29 -8.72
C PHE A 26 -34.38 11.53 -8.52
N ILE A 27 -33.93 12.49 -7.71
CA ILE A 27 -34.64 13.75 -7.45
C ILE A 27 -34.67 14.63 -8.71
N ALA A 28 -33.55 14.77 -9.41
CA ALA A 28 -33.46 15.57 -10.63
C ALA A 28 -34.41 15.07 -11.72
N GLY A 29 -34.53 13.75 -11.89
CA GLY A 29 -35.47 13.14 -12.82
C GLY A 29 -36.92 13.53 -12.52
N LEU A 30 -37.32 13.56 -11.25
CA LEU A 30 -38.69 13.98 -10.86
C LEU A 30 -38.95 15.46 -11.19
N ILE A 31 -37.96 16.32 -10.96
CA ILE A 31 -38.06 17.76 -11.28
C ILE A 31 -38.17 17.96 -12.79
N LEU A 32 -37.32 17.28 -13.57
CA LEU A 32 -37.28 17.36 -15.02
C LEU A 32 -38.55 16.80 -15.66
N ALA A 33 -39.04 15.66 -15.19
CA ALA A 33 -40.26 15.04 -15.70
C ALA A 33 -41.50 15.93 -15.46
N ASN A 34 -41.57 16.60 -14.31
CA ASN A 34 -42.64 17.55 -14.00
C ASN A 34 -42.60 18.79 -14.92
N HIS A 35 -41.41 19.28 -15.29
CA HIS A 35 -41.28 20.32 -16.31
C HIS A 35 -41.63 19.83 -17.72
N ALA A 36 -41.27 18.59 -18.07
CA ALA A 36 -41.61 18.02 -19.38
C ALA A 36 -43.13 17.83 -19.56
N SER A 37 -43.86 17.43 -18.51
CA SER A 37 -45.32 17.29 -18.55
C SER A 37 -46.08 18.59 -18.83
N PHE A 38 -45.47 19.76 -18.62
CA PHE A 38 -46.07 21.04 -19.00
C PHE A 38 -46.15 21.25 -20.51
N PHE A 39 -45.26 20.61 -21.29
CA PHE A 39 -45.17 20.78 -22.75
C PHE A 39 -45.71 19.57 -23.51
N ASP A 40 -45.49 18.35 -23.02
CA ASP A 40 -46.00 17.11 -23.61
C ASP A 40 -46.15 16.00 -22.54
N ASN A 41 -47.37 15.55 -22.30
CA ASN A 41 -47.66 14.52 -21.30
C ASN A 41 -47.01 13.16 -21.61
N SER A 42 -46.79 12.86 -22.89
CA SER A 42 -46.29 11.55 -23.33
C SER A 42 -44.79 11.36 -23.10
N SER A 43 -44.02 12.46 -23.05
CA SER A 43 -42.56 12.44 -22.94
C SER A 43 -42.04 12.48 -21.51
N SER A 44 -42.88 12.79 -20.52
CA SER A 44 -42.51 12.94 -19.11
C SER A 44 -41.91 11.66 -18.51
N LEU A 45 -42.50 10.49 -18.79
CA LEU A 45 -42.01 9.19 -18.34
C LEU A 45 -40.70 8.79 -19.01
N TYR A 46 -40.53 9.12 -20.30
CA TYR A 46 -39.32 8.82 -21.04
C TYR A 46 -38.12 9.58 -20.44
N VAL A 47 -38.28 10.89 -20.23
CA VAL A 47 -37.25 11.75 -19.61
C VAL A 47 -36.92 11.29 -18.19
N LEU A 48 -37.93 10.86 -17.42
CA LEU A 48 -37.74 10.34 -16.07
C LEU A 48 -36.84 9.09 -16.07
N ILE A 49 -37.20 8.09 -16.86
CA ILE A 49 -36.50 6.81 -16.94
C ILE A 49 -35.08 7.01 -17.49
N GLU A 50 -34.93 7.81 -18.54
CA GLU A 50 -33.62 8.12 -19.13
C GLU A 50 -32.68 8.76 -18.09
N THR A 51 -33.16 9.77 -17.38
CA THR A 51 -32.37 10.46 -16.34
C THR A 51 -31.97 9.50 -15.21
N TRP A 52 -32.90 8.65 -14.76
CA TRP A 52 -32.63 7.66 -13.72
C TRP A 52 -31.63 6.60 -14.16
N VAL A 53 -31.72 6.10 -15.39
CA VAL A 53 -30.78 5.11 -15.93
C VAL A 53 -29.38 5.70 -16.01
N ILE A 54 -29.23 6.94 -16.50
CA ILE A 54 -27.93 7.62 -16.56
C ILE A 54 -27.35 7.77 -15.15
N GLY A 55 -28.14 8.26 -14.20
CA GLY A 55 -27.72 8.41 -12.81
C GLY A 55 -27.32 7.09 -12.16
N PHE A 56 -28.07 6.02 -12.43
CA PHE A 56 -27.77 4.68 -11.95
C PHE A 56 -26.45 4.15 -12.51
N ILE A 57 -26.22 4.28 -13.83
CA ILE A 57 -24.98 3.82 -14.48
C ILE A 57 -23.77 4.55 -13.89
N ILE A 58 -23.83 5.88 -13.78
CA ILE A 58 -22.74 6.69 -13.23
C ILE A 58 -22.52 6.34 -11.75
N GLY A 59 -23.59 6.26 -10.96
CA GLY A 59 -23.49 5.91 -9.54
C GLY A 59 -22.89 4.52 -9.30
N MET A 60 -23.31 3.53 -10.08
CA MET A 60 -22.76 2.17 -10.03
C MET A 60 -21.29 2.13 -10.42
N LEU A 61 -20.85 2.95 -11.40
CA LEU A 61 -19.44 3.06 -11.76
C LEU A 61 -18.58 3.53 -10.56
N PHE A 62 -19.02 4.56 -9.83
CA PHE A 62 -18.32 5.04 -8.63
C PHE A 62 -18.29 4.01 -7.50
N ILE A 63 -19.39 3.30 -7.29
CA ILE A 63 -19.47 2.21 -6.30
C ILE A 63 -18.47 1.10 -6.67
N GLY A 64 -18.45 0.69 -7.95
CA GLY A 64 -17.52 -0.31 -8.48
C GLY A 64 -16.06 0.10 -8.32
N PHE A 65 -15.70 1.36 -8.63
CA PHE A 65 -14.35 1.86 -8.36
C PHE A 65 -14.01 1.87 -6.88
N SER A 66 -14.96 2.15 -5.99
CA SER A 66 -14.76 2.05 -4.55
C SER A 66 -14.38 0.62 -4.14
N GLU A 67 -15.00 -0.40 -4.72
CA GLU A 67 -14.69 -1.80 -4.44
C GLU A 67 -13.31 -2.19 -4.97
N VAL A 68 -12.96 -1.77 -6.19
CA VAL A 68 -11.63 -2.01 -6.76
C VAL A 68 -10.55 -1.37 -5.88
N ILE A 69 -10.76 -0.13 -5.40
CA ILE A 69 -9.80 0.55 -4.51
C ILE A 69 -9.72 -0.16 -3.15
N LYS A 70 -10.84 -0.63 -2.60
CA LYS A 70 -10.85 -1.44 -1.36
C LYS A 70 -10.07 -2.73 -1.53
N LEU A 71 -10.24 -3.42 -2.65
CA LEU A 71 -9.50 -4.63 -2.96
C LEU A 71 -8.00 -4.36 -3.12
N LEU A 72 -7.62 -3.32 -3.85
CA LEU A 72 -6.23 -2.92 -4.02
C LEU A 72 -5.57 -2.54 -2.70
N GLN A 73 -6.26 -1.76 -1.86
CA GLN A 73 -5.75 -1.45 -0.54
C GLN A 73 -5.68 -2.69 0.35
N ASN A 74 -6.63 -3.61 0.26
CA ASN A 74 -6.55 -4.85 1.02
C ASN A 74 -5.34 -5.67 0.57
N ILE A 75 -5.08 -5.82 -0.73
CA ILE A 75 -3.89 -6.50 -1.24
C ILE A 75 -2.60 -5.79 -0.78
N TYR A 76 -2.59 -4.46 -0.78
CA TYR A 76 -1.44 -3.66 -0.33
C TYR A 76 -1.20 -3.80 1.18
N HIS A 77 -2.26 -3.83 2.00
CA HIS A 77 -2.18 -4.02 3.46
C HIS A 77 -2.08 -5.49 3.89
N VAL A 78 -2.30 -6.45 2.99
CA VAL A 78 -2.14 -7.90 3.22
C VAL A 78 -0.68 -8.35 2.95
N GLN A 79 0.24 -7.43 2.62
CA GLN A 79 1.64 -7.65 2.97
C GLN A 79 1.73 -7.79 4.50
N PRO A 80 2.24 -8.92 5.01
CA PRO A 80 1.93 -9.36 6.36
C PRO A 80 2.52 -8.42 7.39
N SER A 81 1.66 -7.64 8.05
CA SER A 81 1.77 -7.57 9.51
C SER A 81 1.52 -8.99 9.99
N VAL A 82 2.58 -9.71 10.34
CA VAL A 82 2.49 -10.98 11.07
C VAL A 82 1.60 -10.71 12.27
N GLU A 83 0.34 -11.14 12.18
CA GLU A 83 -0.52 -11.28 13.35
C GLU A 83 0.15 -12.32 14.24
N GLU A 84 0.82 -11.79 15.26
CA GLU A 84 1.26 -12.47 16.47
C GLU A 84 0.07 -13.21 17.08
N LYS A 85 -0.15 -14.45 16.62
CA LYS A 85 -0.96 -15.42 17.35
C LYS A 85 -0.23 -15.74 18.65
N GLN A 86 -0.61 -15.02 19.71
CA GLN A 86 -0.41 -15.49 21.07
C GLN A 86 -1.05 -16.87 21.22
N THR A 87 -0.21 -17.89 21.15
CA THR A 87 -0.46 -19.18 21.79
C THR A 87 0.76 -19.46 22.64
N SER A 88 0.65 -19.11 23.92
CA SER A 88 1.60 -19.56 24.93
C SER A 88 1.54 -21.08 25.03
N ALA A 89 2.66 -21.75 24.83
CA ALA A 89 3.16 -22.85 25.67
C ALA A 89 4.54 -23.28 25.17
N ASP A 90 5.55 -22.95 25.97
CA ASP A 90 6.88 -23.58 26.05
C ASP A 90 7.79 -23.59 24.80
N GLY A 91 8.88 -22.82 24.87
CA GLY A 91 9.96 -22.87 23.89
C GLY A 91 10.70 -21.54 23.77
N VAL A 92 11.56 -21.25 24.75
CA VAL A 92 12.48 -20.11 24.72
C VAL A 92 13.40 -20.23 23.50
N TRP A 93 13.33 -19.28 22.58
CA TRP A 93 14.41 -18.94 21.65
C TRP A 93 14.75 -17.47 21.84
N ILE A 94 15.90 -17.21 22.46
CA ILE A 94 16.48 -15.87 22.57
C ILE A 94 17.13 -15.57 21.22
N VAL A 95 16.50 -14.74 20.41
CA VAL A 95 17.15 -14.12 19.24
C VAL A 95 17.85 -12.86 19.77
N GLU A 96 19.18 -12.88 19.78
CA GLU A 96 20.00 -11.70 20.12
C GLU A 96 19.69 -10.57 19.12
N GLU A 97 19.12 -9.50 19.64
CA GLU A 97 18.91 -8.23 18.94
C GLU A 97 20.29 -7.58 18.69
N HIS A 98 20.85 -7.78 17.50
CA HIS A 98 22.11 -7.17 17.11
C HIS A 98 21.84 -5.74 16.63
N LYS A 99 22.39 -4.76 17.37
CA LYS A 99 22.19 -3.32 17.17
C LYS A 99 22.61 -2.84 15.77
N VAL A 100 21.65 -2.76 14.86
CA VAL A 100 21.64 -1.76 13.80
C VAL A 100 21.25 -0.42 14.45
N ASP A 101 21.92 0.69 14.10
CA ASP A 101 21.49 2.03 14.56
C ASP A 101 20.21 2.45 13.81
N ASP A 102 19.11 1.83 14.20
CA ASP A 102 17.78 2.04 13.61
C ASP A 102 17.34 3.49 13.74
N GLN A 103 17.80 4.21 14.76
CA GLN A 103 17.45 5.62 14.96
C GLN A 103 18.07 6.50 13.88
N GLN A 104 19.31 6.24 13.47
CA GLN A 104 19.95 6.97 12.38
C GLN A 104 19.29 6.64 11.03
N LEU A 105 18.97 5.37 10.77
CA LEU A 105 18.27 4.93 9.56
C LEU A 105 16.88 5.53 9.41
N VAL A 106 16.08 5.52 10.48
CA VAL A 106 14.74 6.12 10.50
C VAL A 106 14.82 7.63 10.29
N LYS A 107 15.86 8.30 10.81
CA LYS A 107 16.06 9.75 10.61
C LYS A 107 16.39 10.09 9.14
N GLU A 108 17.22 9.28 8.49
CA GLU A 108 17.68 9.52 7.11
C GLU A 108 16.66 9.10 6.05
N LEU A 109 15.98 7.96 6.24
CA LEU A 109 15.07 7.38 5.24
C LEU A 109 13.58 7.54 5.57
N GLY A 110 13.25 7.80 6.83
CA GLY A 110 11.88 7.77 7.33
C GLY A 110 11.41 6.35 7.65
N LYS A 111 10.56 6.25 8.69
CA LYS A 111 10.10 4.98 9.25
C LYS A 111 9.51 4.03 8.21
N ALA A 112 8.64 4.53 7.32
CA ALA A 112 7.99 3.71 6.31
C ALA A 112 8.99 2.97 5.39
N LYS A 113 10.09 3.64 5.00
CA LYS A 113 11.11 3.03 4.15
C LYS A 113 11.98 2.03 4.90
N THR A 114 12.32 2.34 6.14
CA THR A 114 13.04 1.42 7.02
C THR A 114 12.25 0.13 7.21
N ASP A 115 10.95 0.25 7.48
CA ASP A 115 10.04 -0.90 7.63
C ASP A 115 9.98 -1.74 6.33
N SER A 116 9.93 -1.10 5.16
CA SER A 116 9.96 -1.81 3.87
C SER A 116 11.26 -2.58 3.63
N ILE A 117 12.40 -2.08 4.13
CA ILE A 117 13.68 -2.79 4.02
C ILE A 117 13.65 -4.06 4.85
N TYR A 118 13.26 -3.96 6.13
CA TYR A 118 13.17 -5.13 7.00
C TYR A 118 12.18 -6.18 6.48
N HIS A 119 11.02 -5.74 6.02
CA HIS A 119 10.01 -6.62 5.43
C HIS A 119 10.51 -7.35 4.18
N LEU A 120 11.31 -6.70 3.32
CA LEU A 120 11.92 -7.34 2.14
C LEU A 120 12.82 -8.51 2.53
N TYR A 121 13.63 -8.35 3.57
CA TYR A 121 14.58 -9.39 4.01
C TYR A 121 13.90 -10.50 4.82
N ASP A 122 12.86 -10.18 5.57
CA ASP A 122 12.01 -11.14 6.28
C ASP A 122 11.34 -12.13 5.31
N ILE A 123 10.72 -11.63 4.23
CA ILE A 123 10.12 -12.48 3.18
C ILE A 123 11.16 -13.39 2.50
N GLN A 124 12.41 -12.94 2.43
CA GLN A 124 13.51 -13.70 1.82
C GLN A 124 14.17 -14.69 2.80
N ASN A 125 13.70 -14.79 4.04
CA ASN A 125 14.31 -15.58 5.12
C ASN A 125 15.80 -15.22 5.31
N LYS A 126 16.11 -13.92 5.26
CA LYS A 126 17.48 -13.39 5.43
C LYS A 126 17.53 -12.50 6.65
N THR A 127 18.61 -12.63 7.42
CA THR A 127 18.88 -11.75 8.56
C THR A 127 19.77 -10.60 8.12
N ILE A 128 19.38 -9.38 8.44
CA ILE A 128 20.21 -8.19 8.22
C ILE A 128 21.18 -8.07 9.39
N GLU A 129 22.47 -8.08 9.11
CA GLU A 129 23.52 -7.85 10.13
C GLU A 129 23.88 -6.37 10.24
N GLU A 130 23.92 -5.67 9.11
CA GLU A 130 24.34 -4.28 9.04
C GLU A 130 23.69 -3.59 7.84
N ILE A 131 23.30 -2.32 7.99
CA ILE A 131 22.89 -1.46 6.89
C ILE A 131 23.83 -0.26 6.83
N ILE A 132 24.51 -0.10 5.69
CA ILE A 132 25.46 0.96 5.42
C ILE A 132 24.80 1.97 4.47
N ILE A 133 24.70 3.21 4.92
CA ILE A 133 24.27 4.33 4.08
C ILE A 133 25.41 4.69 3.13
N THR A 134 25.12 4.70 1.82
CA THR A 134 26.12 5.04 0.79
C THR A 134 25.99 6.50 0.34
N PRO A 135 27.06 7.11 -0.19
CA PRO A 135 26.96 8.44 -0.81
C PRO A 135 26.20 8.42 -2.15
N PHE A 136 25.84 7.24 -2.67
CA PHE A 136 25.13 7.10 -3.93
C PHE A 136 23.64 7.28 -3.68
N ASN A 137 23.04 8.26 -4.38
CA ASN A 137 21.68 8.73 -4.12
C ASN A 137 20.67 7.57 -4.09
N LYS A 138 20.02 7.37 -2.93
CA LYS A 138 18.99 6.34 -2.65
C LYS A 138 19.46 4.89 -2.73
N GLN A 139 20.77 4.64 -2.67
CA GLN A 139 21.35 3.30 -2.61
C GLN A 139 21.94 3.05 -1.21
N LEU A 140 21.59 1.91 -0.63
CA LEU A 140 22.11 1.42 0.65
C LEU A 140 22.80 0.08 0.42
N VAL A 141 23.69 -0.32 1.31
CA VAL A 141 24.28 -1.65 1.30
C VAL A 141 23.84 -2.37 2.55
N ALA A 142 23.22 -3.53 2.42
CA ALA A 142 22.96 -4.41 3.56
C ALA A 142 23.94 -5.58 3.54
N LYS A 143 24.54 -5.85 4.69
CA LYS A 143 25.23 -7.10 4.98
C LYS A 143 24.18 -8.08 5.50
N VAL A 144 23.96 -9.15 4.76
CA VAL A 144 22.89 -10.11 5.04
C VAL A 144 23.43 -11.51 5.17
N ARG A 145 22.76 -12.32 5.98
CA ARG A 145 23.03 -13.75 6.14
C ARG A 145 21.77 -14.54 5.81
N GLY A 146 21.89 -15.50 4.89
CA GLY A 146 20.81 -16.45 4.60
C GLY A 146 20.62 -17.44 5.75
N LEU A 147 19.41 -18.00 5.90
CA LEU A 147 19.12 -18.97 6.97
C LEU A 147 20.00 -20.23 6.90
N GLU A 148 20.36 -20.65 5.69
CA GLU A 148 21.20 -21.83 5.41
C GLU A 148 22.66 -21.48 5.07
N ASP A 149 22.97 -20.18 4.94
CA ASP A 149 24.30 -19.71 4.53
C ASP A 149 25.18 -19.43 5.76
N VAL A 150 26.39 -20.00 5.74
CA VAL A 150 27.39 -19.76 6.79
C VAL A 150 28.06 -18.38 6.63
N GLU A 151 28.13 -17.87 5.40
CA GLU A 151 28.81 -16.62 5.08
C GLU A 151 27.82 -15.50 4.79
N SER A 152 28.05 -14.36 5.44
CA SER A 152 27.32 -13.12 5.15
C SER A 152 27.82 -12.53 3.83
N TYR A 153 26.91 -11.98 3.04
CA TYR A 153 27.23 -11.31 1.79
C TYR A 153 26.56 -9.94 1.72
N TYR A 154 27.03 -9.11 0.78
CA TYR A 154 26.52 -7.77 0.60
C TYR A 154 25.50 -7.70 -0.52
N GLU A 155 24.40 -7.01 -0.25
CA GLU A 155 23.39 -6.66 -1.23
C GLU A 155 23.17 -5.15 -1.26
N VAL A 156 22.79 -4.66 -2.44
CA VAL A 156 22.47 -3.24 -2.66
C VAL A 156 20.97 -3.08 -2.63
N ILE A 157 20.50 -2.23 -1.72
CA ILE A 157 19.10 -1.84 -1.58
C ILE A 157 18.89 -0.51 -2.29
N THR A 158 17.93 -0.45 -3.21
CA THR A 158 17.50 0.78 -3.84
C THR A 158 16.14 1.21 -3.29
N THR A 159 16.03 2.46 -2.85
CA THR A 159 14.80 3.04 -2.27
C THR A 159 14.13 4.07 -3.19
N SER A 160 14.33 3.89 -4.49
CA SER A 160 13.75 4.73 -5.55
C SER A 160 12.27 4.37 -5.76
N GLY A 161 11.40 4.98 -4.96
CA GLY A 161 9.95 4.75 -5.00
C GLY A 161 9.38 4.59 -3.60
N ASN A 162 8.24 3.90 -3.51
CA ASN A 162 7.62 3.54 -2.25
C ASN A 162 8.12 2.19 -1.70
N ASP A 163 8.80 1.38 -2.52
CA ASP A 163 9.26 0.04 -2.15
C ASP A 163 10.80 -0.04 -2.13
N ALA A 164 11.32 -0.93 -1.30
CA ALA A 164 12.74 -1.31 -1.28
C ALA A 164 12.97 -2.49 -2.21
N ILE A 165 14.00 -2.41 -3.04
CA ILE A 165 14.40 -3.51 -3.93
C ILE A 165 15.86 -3.85 -3.66
N ASN A 166 16.17 -5.12 -3.40
CA ASN A 166 17.53 -5.60 -3.25
C ASN A 166 18.07 -6.18 -4.56
N SER A 167 19.39 -6.11 -4.71
CA SER A 167 20.10 -6.68 -5.83
C SER A 167 21.50 -7.07 -5.41
N SER A 168 22.07 -8.09 -6.06
CA SER A 168 23.44 -8.50 -5.81
C SER A 168 24.41 -7.32 -6.03
N ILE A 169 25.39 -7.19 -5.13
CA ILE A 169 26.44 -6.17 -5.22
C ILE A 169 27.24 -6.24 -6.54
N GLU A 170 27.30 -7.40 -7.18
CA GLU A 170 27.97 -7.59 -8.48
C GLU A 170 27.34 -6.75 -9.60
N LYS A 171 26.06 -6.37 -9.47
CA LYS A 171 25.37 -5.50 -10.43
C LYS A 171 25.71 -4.01 -10.26
N HIS A 172 26.44 -3.65 -9.20
CA HIS A 172 26.77 -2.27 -8.84
C HIS A 172 28.27 -2.09 -8.60
N PRO A 173 29.10 -2.10 -9.66
CA PRO A 173 30.57 -2.08 -9.54
C PRO A 173 31.09 -0.84 -8.81
N HIS A 174 30.41 0.31 -8.94
CA HIS A 174 30.77 1.56 -8.25
C HIS A 174 30.60 1.45 -6.72
N ILE A 175 29.56 0.75 -6.25
CA ILE A 175 29.33 0.52 -4.82
C ILE A 175 30.35 -0.50 -4.30
N LYS A 176 30.60 -1.55 -5.07
CA LYS A 176 31.61 -2.57 -4.73
C LYS A 176 33.00 -1.96 -4.58
N GLU A 177 33.40 -1.08 -5.50
CA GLU A 177 34.68 -0.36 -5.44
C GLU A 177 34.74 0.64 -4.27
N TRP A 178 33.63 1.31 -3.97
CA TRP A 178 33.55 2.20 -2.81
C TRP A 178 33.67 1.42 -1.49
N LEU A 179 32.99 0.28 -1.37
CA LEU A 179 33.00 -0.57 -0.18
C LEU A 179 34.39 -1.16 0.09
N SER A 180 35.16 -1.49 -0.95
CA SER A 180 36.52 -2.04 -0.78
C SER A 180 37.57 -1.02 -0.34
N LYS A 181 37.27 0.28 -0.43
CA LYS A 181 38.16 1.38 0.01
C LYS A 181 37.91 1.81 1.45
N LYS A 182 36.90 1.27 2.11
CA LYS A 182 36.51 1.56 3.49
C LYS A 182 37.13 0.56 4.45
#